data_AF-A0A7H4PMD5-F1
#
_entry.id   AF-A0A7H4PMD5-F1
#
_cell.length_a   1.000
_cell.length_b   1.000
_cell.length_c   1.000
_cell.angle_alpha   90.00
_cell.angle_beta   90.00
_cell.angle_gamma   90.00
#
_symmetry.space_group_name_H-M   'P 1'
#
loop_
_entity.id
_entity.type
_entity.pdbx_description
1 polymer ?
#
loop_
_entity_poly.entity_id
_entity_poly.type
_entity_poly.pdbx_seq_one_letter_code
_entity_poly.pdbx_strand_id
1 'polypeptide(L)'
;MLESNNDLAAAALTLKQARISAGLTRTNISPDASLNGSGSNSKPLNSGGSQESYSASLSLSYELDLWGKLARIREQSEWEAIASEQDYRATILSTIDTTAQLYWNIALLNQQMTYQAASLDIARQTLAQIESWQRAGKVGLLDVLQARQTVISRQNQLLSLKQQRAISRNALALLLNRPPAQHTDESSALDVRQHIAIANATPLAALASRPDLQAAESRLRRRWRAQTPRG
;
A
#
# COMPACT_ATOMS: atom_id res chain seq x y z
N MET A 1 5.12 3.99 12.40
CA MET A 1 4.07 4.16 11.38
C MET A 1 4.16 3.13 10.26
N LEU A 2 5.37 2.73 9.82
CA LEU A 2 5.55 1.74 8.75
C LEU A 2 5.29 0.27 9.20
N GLU A 3 5.45 -0.06 10.48
CA GLU A 3 5.41 -1.47 10.93
C GLU A 3 4.02 -2.14 10.87
N SER A 4 2.93 -1.36 10.84
CA SER A 4 1.57 -1.91 10.96
C SER A 4 0.78 -1.96 9.65
N ASN A 5 1.31 -1.43 8.55
CA ASN A 5 0.60 -1.36 7.27
C ASN A 5 0.51 -2.76 6.61
N ASN A 6 -0.70 -3.19 6.25
CA ASN A 6 -0.95 -4.51 5.67
C ASN A 6 -0.38 -4.67 4.26
N ASP A 7 -0.39 -3.62 3.43
CA ASP A 7 0.19 -3.66 2.08
C ASP A 7 1.71 -3.82 2.15
N LEU A 8 2.36 -3.15 3.10
CA LEU A 8 3.79 -3.30 3.35
C LEU A 8 4.12 -4.71 3.86
N ALA A 9 3.28 -5.27 4.74
CA ALA A 9 3.44 -6.65 5.21
C ALA A 9 3.30 -7.65 4.05
N ALA A 10 2.32 -7.47 3.17
CA ALA A 10 2.12 -8.30 1.98
C ALA A 10 3.30 -8.19 0.99
N ALA A 11 3.83 -6.98 0.77
CA ALA A 11 5.02 -6.76 -0.05
C ALA A 11 6.26 -7.42 0.56
N ALA A 12 6.44 -7.34 1.89
CA ALA A 12 7.53 -8.01 2.59
C ALA A 12 7.46 -9.54 2.47
N LEU A 13 6.25 -10.12 2.58
CA LEU A 13 6.04 -11.56 2.38
C LEU A 13 6.34 -11.99 0.94
N THR A 14 5.92 -11.20 -0.05
CA THR A 14 6.23 -11.44 -1.47
C THR A 14 7.75 -11.45 -1.71
N LEU A 15 8.48 -10.48 -1.15
CA LEU A 15 9.94 -10.44 -1.20
C LEU A 15 10.57 -11.67 -0.53
N LYS A 16 10.07 -12.07 0.65
CA LYS A 16 10.55 -13.27 1.35
C LYS A 16 10.35 -14.52 0.50
N GLN A 17 9.19 -14.67 -0.11
CA GLN A 17 8.90 -15.79 -1.01
C GLN A 17 9.87 -15.83 -2.20
N ALA A 18 10.09 -14.69 -2.86
CA ALA A 18 11.01 -14.61 -3.99
C ALA A 18 12.45 -14.97 -3.61
N ARG A 19 12.91 -14.53 -2.42
CA ARG A 19 14.24 -14.89 -1.89
C ARG A 19 14.36 -16.37 -1.55
N ILE A 20 13.32 -16.97 -0.96
CA ILE A 20 13.28 -18.42 -0.69
C ILE A 20 13.34 -19.19 -2.01
N SER A 21 12.52 -18.82 -3.00
CA SER A 21 12.55 -19.44 -4.32
C SER A 21 13.92 -19.32 -5.00
N ALA A 22 14.58 -18.17 -4.94
CA ALA A 22 15.95 -18.02 -5.43
C ALA A 22 16.96 -18.90 -4.69
N GLY A 23 16.82 -19.02 -3.36
CA GLY A 23 17.65 -19.91 -2.54
C GLY A 23 17.46 -21.39 -2.88
N LEU A 24 16.22 -21.83 -3.10
CA LEU A 24 15.91 -23.20 -3.53
C LEU A 24 16.46 -23.47 -4.92
N THR A 25 16.29 -22.56 -5.87
CA THR A 25 16.87 -22.75 -7.21
C THR A 25 18.39 -22.85 -7.17
N ARG A 26 19.06 -22.17 -6.21
CA ARG A 26 20.52 -22.25 -6.05
C ARG A 26 21.02 -23.65 -5.71
N THR A 27 20.19 -24.53 -5.13
CA THR A 27 20.61 -25.91 -4.79
C THR A 27 20.63 -26.84 -6.00
N ASN A 28 20.22 -26.38 -7.18
CA ASN A 28 20.27 -27.19 -8.40
C ASN A 28 21.68 -27.47 -8.95
N ILE A 29 22.75 -27.07 -8.24
CA ILE A 29 24.14 -27.46 -8.51
C ILE A 29 24.55 -28.74 -7.77
N SER A 30 23.79 -29.15 -6.75
CA SER A 30 24.05 -30.35 -5.96
C SER A 30 23.08 -31.47 -6.34
N PRO A 31 23.48 -32.74 -6.17
CA PRO A 31 22.58 -33.88 -6.27
C PRO A 31 21.38 -33.74 -5.31
N ASP A 32 20.19 -34.09 -5.80
CA ASP A 32 19.01 -34.26 -4.96
C ASP A 32 19.01 -35.65 -4.35
N ALA A 33 18.88 -35.72 -3.02
CA ALA A 33 18.85 -36.96 -2.28
C ALA A 33 17.52 -37.08 -1.55
N SER A 34 16.83 -38.21 -1.75
CA SER A 34 15.56 -38.50 -1.07
C SER A 34 15.60 -39.88 -0.42
N LEU A 35 15.12 -39.96 0.82
CA LEU A 35 14.94 -41.21 1.56
C LEU A 35 13.44 -41.45 1.69
N ASN A 36 12.96 -42.55 1.12
CA ASN A 36 11.56 -42.94 1.17
C ASN A 36 11.43 -44.23 1.98
N GLY A 37 10.47 -44.26 2.90
CA GLY A 37 10.07 -45.46 3.63
C GLY A 37 8.59 -45.69 3.41
N SER A 38 8.19 -46.93 3.12
CA SER A 38 6.78 -47.30 3.00
C SER A 38 6.51 -48.62 3.71
N GLY A 39 5.34 -48.73 4.32
CA GLY A 39 4.81 -49.95 4.92
C GLY A 39 3.40 -50.16 4.39
N SER A 40 3.08 -51.39 3.98
CA SER A 40 1.72 -51.74 3.59
C SER A 40 1.32 -53.08 4.21
N ASN A 41 0.06 -53.17 4.61
CA ASN A 41 -0.54 -54.41 5.09
C ASN A 41 -1.78 -54.67 4.24
N SER A 42 -1.91 -55.90 3.73
CA SER A 42 -3.06 -56.32 2.96
C SER A 42 -3.60 -57.64 3.51
N LYS A 43 -4.91 -57.70 3.75
CA LYS A 43 -5.57 -58.91 4.24
C LYS A 43 -6.69 -59.28 3.27
N PRO A 44 -6.52 -60.29 2.41
CA PRO A 44 -7.55 -60.71 1.47
C PRO A 44 -8.74 -61.31 2.22
N LEU A 45 -9.96 -60.90 1.87
CA LEU A 45 -11.18 -61.34 2.56
C LEU A 45 -11.43 -62.85 2.45
N ASN A 46 -10.87 -63.52 1.44
CA ASN A 46 -11.21 -64.91 1.09
C ASN A 46 -10.18 -65.94 1.57
N SER A 47 -8.97 -65.52 1.97
CA SER A 47 -7.87 -66.45 2.32
C SER A 47 -7.31 -66.27 3.75
N GLY A 48 -7.83 -65.31 4.52
CA GLY A 48 -7.59 -65.17 5.96
C GLY A 48 -6.19 -64.71 6.40
N GLY A 49 -5.18 -64.78 5.53
CA GLY A 49 -3.80 -64.36 5.82
C GLY A 49 -3.59 -62.85 5.70
N SER A 50 -2.80 -62.27 6.60
CA SER A 50 -2.33 -60.87 6.48
C SER A 50 -0.95 -60.87 5.83
N GLN A 51 -0.75 -60.02 4.83
CA GLN A 51 0.53 -59.81 4.16
C GLN A 51 1.00 -58.39 4.48
N GLU A 52 2.08 -58.32 5.27
CA GLU A 52 2.77 -57.07 5.57
C GLU A 52 4.01 -56.95 4.68
N SER A 53 4.29 -55.74 4.21
CA SER A 53 5.51 -55.41 3.48
C SER A 53 6.03 -54.05 3.92
N TYR A 54 7.35 -53.97 4.09
CA TYR A 54 8.06 -52.76 4.45
C TYR A 54 9.18 -52.56 3.44
N SER A 55 9.38 -51.33 2.98
CA SER A 55 10.47 -50.99 2.09
C SER A 55 11.06 -49.64 2.49
N ALA A 56 12.37 -49.51 2.30
CA ALA A 56 13.09 -48.25 2.41
C ALA A 56 13.99 -48.11 1.18
N SER A 57 13.98 -46.95 0.55
CA SER A 57 14.80 -46.64 -0.62
C SER A 57 15.46 -45.29 -0.46
N LEU A 58 16.76 -45.24 -0.76
CA LEU A 58 17.52 -44.00 -0.91
C LEU A 58 17.72 -43.76 -2.41
N SER A 59 17.27 -42.61 -2.88
CA SER A 59 17.41 -42.19 -4.28
C SER A 59 18.30 -40.96 -4.36
N LEU A 60 19.29 -40.99 -5.25
CA LEU A 60 20.14 -39.86 -5.58
C LEU A 60 19.93 -39.52 -7.06
N SER A 61 19.59 -38.26 -7.35
CA SER A 61 19.41 -37.78 -8.73
C SER A 61 20.26 -36.53 -8.96
N TYR A 62 20.89 -36.43 -10.13
CA TYR A 62 21.73 -35.30 -10.47
C TYR A 62 21.61 -34.97 -11.96
N GLU A 63 21.19 -33.73 -12.26
CA GLU A 63 21.11 -33.20 -13.62
C GLU A 63 22.38 -32.40 -13.92
N LEU A 64 23.16 -32.85 -14.91
CA LEU A 64 24.36 -32.14 -15.36
C LEU A 64 23.98 -30.94 -16.24
N ASP A 65 24.44 -29.75 -15.86
CA ASP A 65 24.13 -28.50 -16.56
C ASP A 65 25.06 -28.25 -17.76
N LEU A 66 25.01 -29.11 -18.78
CA LEU A 66 25.89 -29.01 -19.95
C LEU A 66 25.64 -27.77 -20.82
N TRP A 67 24.40 -27.27 -20.81
CA TRP A 67 23.93 -26.20 -21.70
C TRP A 67 23.54 -24.92 -20.93
N GLY A 68 23.85 -24.86 -19.63
CA GLY A 68 23.54 -23.72 -18.76
C GLY A 68 22.04 -23.56 -18.45
N LYS A 69 21.18 -24.54 -18.74
CA LYS A 69 19.74 -24.50 -18.43
C LYS A 69 19.52 -24.24 -16.93
N LEU A 70 20.20 -24.99 -16.07
CA LEU A 70 20.04 -24.85 -14.62
C LEU A 70 20.61 -23.50 -14.12
N ALA A 71 21.72 -23.04 -14.70
CA ALA A 71 22.25 -21.70 -14.47
C ALA A 71 21.26 -20.60 -14.86
N ARG A 72 20.56 -20.71 -16.00
CA ARG A 72 19.58 -19.70 -16.42
C ARG A 72 18.36 -19.67 -15.50
N ILE A 73 17.90 -20.82 -14.99
CA ILE A 73 16.81 -20.88 -14.00
C ILE A 73 17.24 -20.19 -12.69
N ARG A 74 18.49 -20.39 -12.25
CA ARG A 74 19.07 -19.67 -11.09
C ARG A 74 19.07 -18.17 -11.31
N GLU A 75 19.71 -17.71 -12.39
CA GLU A 75 19.79 -16.29 -12.74
C GLU A 75 18.39 -15.66 -12.82
N GLN A 76 17.40 -16.37 -13.38
CA GLN A 76 16.02 -15.86 -13.43
C GLN A 76 15.41 -15.66 -12.04
N SER A 77 15.61 -16.62 -11.15
CA SER A 77 15.09 -16.56 -9.78
C SER A 77 15.75 -15.43 -8.99
N GLU A 78 17.05 -15.20 -9.20
CA GLU A 78 17.79 -14.08 -8.62
C GLU A 78 17.26 -12.72 -9.09
N TRP A 79 17.06 -12.54 -10.41
CA TRP A 79 16.49 -11.29 -10.93
C TRP A 79 15.05 -11.05 -10.47
N GLU A 80 14.24 -12.09 -10.27
CA GLU A 80 12.90 -11.94 -9.69
C GLU A 80 12.96 -11.52 -8.22
N ALA A 81 13.92 -12.03 -7.44
CA ALA A 81 14.14 -11.59 -6.06
C ALA A 81 14.58 -10.13 -5.99
N ILE A 82 15.46 -9.68 -6.90
CA ILE A 82 15.85 -8.27 -7.02
C ILE A 82 14.65 -7.41 -7.40
N ALA A 83 13.84 -7.83 -8.38
CA ALA A 83 12.63 -7.10 -8.77
C ALA A 83 11.65 -6.95 -7.58
N SER A 84 11.42 -8.04 -6.85
CA SER A 84 10.54 -8.04 -5.67
C SER A 84 11.05 -7.13 -4.55
N GLU A 85 12.37 -6.96 -4.41
CA GLU A 85 12.94 -6.01 -3.44
C GLU A 85 12.63 -4.57 -3.84
N GLN A 86 12.67 -4.28 -5.14
CA GLN A 86 12.35 -2.96 -5.66
C GLN A 86 10.86 -2.65 -5.57
N ASP A 87 9.98 -3.64 -5.80
CA ASP A 87 8.54 -3.47 -5.54
C ASP A 87 8.27 -3.18 -4.07
N TYR A 88 8.95 -3.87 -3.14
CA TYR A 88 8.84 -3.59 -1.71
C TYR A 88 9.22 -2.13 -1.38
N ARG A 89 10.31 -1.63 -1.94
CA ARG A 89 10.71 -0.22 -1.80
C ARG A 89 9.70 0.74 -2.42
N ALA A 90 9.11 0.38 -3.56
CA ALA A 90 8.02 1.16 -4.18
C ALA A 90 6.78 1.24 -3.27
N THR A 91 6.41 0.12 -2.64
CA THR A 91 5.30 0.07 -1.67
C THR A 91 5.59 0.96 -0.46
N ILE A 92 6.82 0.95 0.09
CA ILE A 92 7.22 1.89 1.16
C ILE A 92 7.00 3.34 0.71
N LEU A 93 7.54 3.69 -0.46
CA LEU A 93 7.47 5.06 -0.96
C LEU A 93 6.02 5.51 -1.17
N SER A 94 5.20 4.68 -1.80
CA SER A 94 3.77 4.95 -2.00
C SER A 94 3.00 5.06 -0.68
N THR A 95 3.36 4.25 0.32
CA THR A 95 2.76 4.33 1.66
C THR A 95 3.09 5.66 2.34
N ILE A 96 4.35 6.10 2.26
CA ILE A 96 4.80 7.38 2.81
C ILE A 96 4.08 8.54 2.12
N ASP A 97 4.03 8.52 0.78
CA ASP A 97 3.37 9.56 -0.01
C ASP A 97 1.87 9.66 0.33
N THR A 98 1.15 8.54 0.33
CA THR A 98 -0.27 8.50 0.69
C THR A 98 -0.51 8.98 2.12
N THR A 99 0.37 8.60 3.07
CA THR A 99 0.30 9.07 4.45
C THR A 99 0.45 10.59 4.52
N ALA A 100 1.45 11.15 3.83
CA ALA A 100 1.72 12.58 3.81
C ALA A 100 0.56 13.36 3.17
N GLN A 101 0.03 12.89 2.05
CA GLN A 101 -1.11 13.50 1.38
C GLN A 101 -2.34 13.55 2.30
N LEU A 102 -2.67 12.45 2.97
CA LEU A 102 -3.79 12.39 3.91
C LEU A 102 -3.58 13.32 5.11
N TYR A 103 -2.37 13.34 5.68
CA TYR A 103 -2.01 14.22 6.79
C TYR A 103 -2.21 15.70 6.44
N TRP A 104 -1.67 16.14 5.30
CA TRP A 104 -1.80 17.52 4.86
C TRP A 104 -3.23 17.86 4.42
N ASN A 105 -3.96 16.92 3.83
CA ASN A 105 -5.37 17.12 3.49
C ASN A 105 -6.23 17.35 4.74
N ILE A 106 -5.98 16.61 5.83
CA ILE A 106 -6.65 16.83 7.11
C ILE A 106 -6.36 18.24 7.65
N ALA A 107 -5.10 18.68 7.59
CA ALA A 107 -4.72 20.02 8.01
C ALA A 107 -5.40 21.13 7.17
N LEU A 108 -5.49 20.94 5.86
CA LEU A 108 -6.21 21.83 4.96
C LEU A 108 -7.70 21.90 5.30
N LEU A 109 -8.34 20.75 5.52
CA LEU A 109 -9.75 20.69 5.90
C LEU A 109 -10.01 21.36 7.25
N ASN A 110 -9.12 21.18 8.24
CA ASN A 110 -9.19 21.87 9.53
C ASN A 110 -9.13 23.40 9.36
N GLN A 111 -8.26 23.89 8.48
CA GLN A 111 -8.16 25.31 8.18
C GLN A 111 -9.42 25.84 7.48
N GLN A 112 -9.92 25.12 6.48
CA GLN A 112 -11.16 25.47 5.78
C GLN A 112 -12.37 25.50 6.72
N MET A 113 -12.46 24.53 7.64
CA MET A 113 -13.52 24.50 8.66
C MET A 113 -13.46 25.73 9.57
N THR A 114 -12.27 26.18 9.93
CA THR A 114 -12.08 27.39 10.76
C THR A 114 -12.60 28.63 10.04
N TYR A 115 -12.24 28.83 8.77
CA TYR A 115 -12.74 29.96 7.98
C TYR A 115 -14.24 29.87 7.69
N GLN A 116 -14.74 28.67 7.41
CA GLN A 116 -16.16 28.46 7.16
C GLN A 116 -17.00 28.70 8.41
N ALA A 117 -16.49 28.34 9.60
CA ALA A 117 -17.14 28.65 10.86
C ALA A 117 -17.23 30.17 11.10
N ALA A 118 -16.15 30.91 10.83
CA ALA A 118 -16.17 32.37 10.89
C ALA A 118 -17.15 32.98 9.87
N SER A 119 -17.18 32.45 8.64
CA SER A 119 -18.14 32.89 7.61
C SER A 119 -19.60 32.63 7.99
N LEU A 120 -19.88 31.50 8.65
CA LEU A 120 -21.21 31.19 9.19
C LEU A 120 -21.61 32.18 10.30
N ASP A 121 -20.67 32.55 11.17
CA ASP A 121 -20.94 33.53 12.23
C ASP A 121 -21.27 34.91 11.64
N ILE A 122 -20.49 35.37 10.67
CA ILE A 122 -20.77 36.60 9.92
C ILE A 122 -22.16 36.54 9.28
N ALA A 123 -22.51 35.43 8.62
CA ALA A 123 -23.83 35.28 7.99
C ALA A 123 -24.98 35.35 9.01
N ARG A 124 -24.79 34.82 10.22
CA ARG A 124 -25.78 34.90 11.31
C ARG A 124 -25.94 36.32 11.83
N GLN A 125 -24.84 37.06 12.00
CA GLN A 125 -24.88 38.46 12.39
C GLN A 125 -25.61 39.31 11.34
N THR A 126 -25.31 39.10 10.05
CA THR A 126 -26.00 39.77 8.94
C THR A 126 -27.50 39.46 8.92
N LEU A 127 -27.89 38.20 9.13
CA LEU A 127 -29.30 37.82 9.24
C LEU A 127 -29.99 38.58 10.39
N ALA A 128 -29.39 38.62 11.58
CA ALA A 128 -29.95 39.34 12.73
C ALA A 128 -30.15 40.84 12.44
N GLN A 129 -29.21 41.46 11.71
CA GLN A 129 -29.32 42.86 11.29
C GLN A 129 -30.46 43.07 10.29
N ILE A 130 -30.59 42.21 9.28
CA ILE A 130 -31.66 42.27 8.28
C ILE A 130 -33.03 42.05 8.94
N GLU A 131 -33.15 41.11 9.88
CA GLU A 131 -34.38 40.91 10.68
C GLU A 131 -34.71 42.15 11.53
N SER A 132 -33.72 42.88 12.04
CA SER A 132 -33.96 44.16 12.72
C SER A 132 -34.44 45.25 11.77
N TRP A 133 -33.87 45.33 10.56
CA TRP A 133 -34.30 46.30 9.55
C TRP A 133 -35.70 46.01 9.02
N GLN A 134 -36.06 44.72 8.88
CA GLN A 134 -37.40 44.31 8.47
C GLN A 134 -38.43 44.72 9.52
N ARG A 135 -38.15 44.52 10.81
CA ARG A 135 -39.02 45.01 11.91
C ARG A 135 -39.17 46.53 11.93
N ALA A 136 -38.16 47.26 11.47
CA ALA A 136 -38.19 48.71 11.33
C ALA A 136 -38.78 49.20 9.98
N GLY A 137 -39.25 48.29 9.11
CA GLY A 137 -39.84 48.61 7.81
C GLY A 137 -38.84 49.07 6.73
N LYS A 138 -37.53 48.89 6.94
CA LYS A 138 -36.48 49.33 5.99
C LYS A 138 -36.25 48.36 4.82
N VAL A 139 -36.57 47.08 5.00
CA VAL A 139 -36.35 45.99 4.03
C VAL A 139 -37.55 45.05 4.02
N GLY A 140 -37.67 44.23 2.98
CA GLY A 140 -38.79 43.30 2.79
C GLY A 140 -38.54 41.91 3.38
N LEU A 141 -39.58 41.06 3.33
CA LEU A 141 -39.47 39.65 3.73
C LEU A 141 -38.48 38.87 2.84
N LEU A 142 -38.37 39.23 1.56
CA LEU A 142 -37.45 38.60 0.61
C LEU A 142 -35.98 38.71 1.09
N ASP A 143 -35.58 39.86 1.62
CA ASP A 143 -34.22 40.08 2.13
C ASP A 143 -33.90 39.15 3.31
N VAL A 144 -34.87 38.97 4.22
CA VAL A 144 -34.74 38.03 5.35
C VAL A 144 -34.59 36.59 4.84
N LEU A 145 -35.40 36.18 3.86
CA LEU A 145 -35.34 34.83 3.30
C LEU A 145 -34.00 34.57 2.60
N GLN A 146 -33.47 35.54 1.86
CA GLN A 146 -32.15 35.43 1.23
C GLN A 146 -31.02 35.33 2.27
N ALA A 147 -31.09 36.10 3.36
CA ALA A 147 -30.14 36.03 4.45
C ALA A 147 -30.20 34.66 5.17
N ARG A 148 -31.40 34.14 5.43
CA ARG A 148 -31.59 32.78 5.99
C ARG A 148 -31.03 31.71 5.08
N GLN A 149 -31.30 31.79 3.78
CA GLN A 149 -30.74 30.88 2.78
C GLN A 149 -29.21 30.89 2.81
N THR A 150 -28.60 32.07 2.98
CA THR A 150 -27.15 32.21 3.11
C THR A 150 -26.62 31.48 4.36
N VAL A 151 -27.26 31.67 5.53
CA VAL A 151 -26.89 30.96 6.76
C VAL A 151 -26.97 29.44 6.57
N ILE A 152 -28.07 28.93 6.01
CA ILE A 152 -28.25 27.50 5.74
C ILE A 152 -27.18 26.98 4.79
N SER A 153 -26.87 27.71 3.72
CA SER A 153 -25.81 27.35 2.78
C SER A 153 -24.44 27.25 3.46
N ARG A 154 -24.08 28.25 4.29
CA ARG A 154 -22.82 28.24 5.05
C ARG A 154 -22.74 27.09 6.06
N GLN A 155 -23.86 26.76 6.69
CA GLN A 155 -23.96 25.63 7.61
C GLN A 155 -23.76 24.29 6.89
N ASN A 156 -24.40 24.11 5.73
CA ASN A 156 -24.25 22.90 4.91
C ASN A 156 -22.81 22.72 4.41
N GLN A 157 -22.15 23.81 3.99
CA GLN A 157 -20.73 23.80 3.63
C GLN A 157 -19.85 23.32 4.80
N LEU A 158 -20.10 23.81 6.02
CA LEU A 158 -19.37 23.37 7.21
C LEU A 158 -19.59 21.88 7.53
N LEU A 159 -20.81 21.37 7.35
CA LEU A 159 -21.11 19.94 7.53
C LEU A 159 -20.39 19.08 6.49
N SER A 160 -20.35 19.51 5.23
CA SER A 160 -19.60 18.82 4.16
C SER A 160 -18.11 18.74 4.49
N LEU A 161 -17.49 19.83 4.95
CA LEU A 161 -16.09 19.83 5.37
C LEU A 161 -15.82 18.86 6.54
N LYS A 162 -16.73 18.81 7.54
CA LYS A 162 -16.64 17.85 8.65
C LYS A 162 -16.68 16.40 8.14
N GLN A 163 -17.55 16.11 7.18
CA GLN A 163 -17.66 14.78 6.57
C GLN A 163 -16.38 14.41 5.81
N GLN A 164 -15.86 15.32 4.98
CA GLN A 164 -14.62 15.11 4.24
C GLN A 164 -13.44 14.81 5.18
N ARG A 165 -13.34 15.55 6.30
CA ARG A 165 -12.32 15.29 7.32
C ARG A 165 -12.47 13.91 7.94
N ALA A 166 -13.69 13.49 8.28
CA ALA A 166 -13.94 12.16 8.81
C ALA A 166 -13.52 11.06 7.81
N ILE A 167 -13.79 11.24 6.52
CA ILE A 167 -13.35 10.30 5.46
C ILE A 167 -11.82 10.24 5.39
N SER A 168 -11.12 11.38 5.39
CA SER A 168 -9.65 11.40 5.37
C SER A 168 -9.03 10.77 6.61
N ARG A 169 -9.61 11.01 7.79
CA ARG A 169 -9.19 10.37 9.04
C ARG A 169 -9.36 8.85 9.00
N ASN A 170 -10.49 8.37 8.48
CA ASN A 170 -10.75 6.93 8.34
C ASN A 170 -9.76 6.29 7.36
N ALA A 171 -9.47 6.94 6.24
CA ALA A 171 -8.47 6.46 5.29
C ALA A 171 -7.07 6.37 5.93
N LEU A 172 -6.68 7.37 6.72
CA LEU A 172 -5.41 7.36 7.43
C LEU A 172 -5.36 6.26 8.51
N ALA A 173 -6.47 6.06 9.23
CA ALA A 173 -6.57 4.98 10.22
C ALA A 173 -6.43 3.60 9.57
N LEU A 174 -7.08 3.37 8.43
CA LEU A 174 -6.95 2.13 7.64
C LEU A 174 -5.50 1.90 7.19
N LEU A 175 -4.85 2.94 6.66
CA LEU A 175 -3.46 2.86 6.20
C LEU A 175 -2.50 2.52 7.35
N LEU A 176 -2.76 3.02 8.54
CA LEU A 176 -1.96 2.74 9.75
C LEU A 176 -2.41 1.48 10.49
N ASN A 177 -3.42 0.77 9.98
CA ASN A 177 -4.03 -0.41 10.60
C ASN A 177 -4.50 -0.13 12.05
N ARG A 178 -5.21 0.99 12.23
CA ARG A 178 -5.74 1.47 13.51
C ARG A 178 -7.27 1.60 13.45
N PRO A 179 -7.96 1.48 14.59
CA PRO A 179 -9.40 1.73 14.65
C PRO A 179 -9.73 3.17 14.24
N PRO A 180 -10.79 3.40 13.44
CA PRO A 180 -11.17 4.75 13.01
C PRO A 180 -11.53 5.70 14.17
N ALA A 181 -11.89 5.20 15.35
CA ALA A 181 -12.22 6.05 16.49
C ALA A 181 -10.99 6.67 17.18
N GLN A 182 -9.79 6.16 16.90
CA GLN A 182 -8.54 6.66 17.49
C GLN A 182 -7.84 7.58 16.48
N HIS A 183 -7.90 8.88 16.73
CA HIS A 183 -7.14 9.87 15.97
C HIS A 183 -6.04 10.46 16.86
N THR A 184 -4.86 10.64 16.28
CA THR A 184 -3.78 11.44 16.89
C THR A 184 -4.07 12.92 16.76
N ASP A 185 -3.31 13.74 17.48
CA ASP A 185 -3.35 15.20 17.33
C ASP A 185 -3.15 15.59 15.86
N GLU A 186 -3.99 16.51 15.40
CA GLU A 186 -4.01 16.97 14.01
C GLU A 186 -3.57 18.42 13.94
N SER A 187 -2.84 18.76 12.88
CA SER A 187 -2.55 20.16 12.60
C SER A 187 -3.84 20.92 12.35
N SER A 188 -3.95 22.10 12.96
CA SER A 188 -5.10 22.99 12.79
C SER A 188 -5.07 23.72 11.45
N ALA A 189 -3.89 23.85 10.81
CA ALA A 189 -3.71 24.53 9.53
C ALA A 189 -2.47 24.04 8.76
N LEU A 190 -2.38 24.43 7.49
CA LEU A 190 -1.16 24.25 6.69
C LEU A 190 -0.09 25.27 7.11
N ASP A 191 1.16 24.81 7.27
CA ASP A 191 2.30 25.71 7.47
C ASP A 191 2.87 26.17 6.13
N VAL A 192 2.41 27.34 5.68
CA VAL A 192 2.88 28.00 4.45
C VAL A 192 4.32 28.52 4.53
N ARG A 193 4.97 28.49 5.70
CA ARG A 193 6.37 28.89 5.85
C ARG A 193 7.35 27.71 5.78
N GLN A 194 6.84 26.49 5.74
CA GLN A 194 7.69 25.31 5.69
C GLN A 194 8.44 25.25 4.36
N HIS A 195 9.77 25.31 4.42
CA HIS A 195 10.64 25.04 3.27
C HIS A 195 11.13 23.60 3.32
N ILE A 196 10.78 22.81 2.31
CA ILE A 196 11.30 21.45 2.14
C ILE A 196 12.36 21.50 1.05
N ALA A 197 13.61 21.25 1.42
CA ALA A 197 14.69 21.16 0.45
C ALA A 197 14.45 19.96 -0.48
N ILE A 198 14.26 20.24 -1.76
CA ILE A 198 14.17 19.20 -2.79
C ILE A 198 15.60 18.92 -3.26
N ALA A 199 15.99 17.64 -3.26
CA ALA A 199 17.31 17.27 -3.75
C ALA A 199 17.47 17.65 -5.23
N ASN A 200 18.50 18.43 -5.54
CA ASN A 200 18.85 18.80 -6.91
C ASN A 200 19.52 17.62 -7.63
N ALA A 201 18.73 16.62 -8.00
CA ALA A 201 19.17 15.52 -8.85
C ALA A 201 18.97 15.88 -10.33
N THR A 202 19.87 15.40 -11.20
CA THR A 202 19.59 15.47 -12.65
C THR A 202 18.36 14.61 -12.96
N PRO A 203 17.53 14.98 -13.96
CA PRO A 203 16.33 14.21 -14.30
C PRO A 203 16.60 12.73 -14.54
N LEU A 204 17.74 12.41 -15.16
CA LEU A 204 18.17 11.05 -15.40
C LEU A 204 18.52 10.29 -14.11
N ALA A 205 19.25 10.92 -13.18
CA ALA A 205 19.57 10.32 -11.90
C ALA A 205 18.31 10.07 -11.05
N ALA A 206 17.35 11.00 -11.11
CA ALA A 206 16.05 10.83 -10.45
C ALA A 206 15.29 9.61 -11.01
N LEU A 207 15.21 9.47 -12.34
CA LEU A 207 14.61 8.29 -12.98
C LEU A 207 15.36 7.00 -12.61
N ALA A 208 16.69 7.02 -12.60
CA ALA A 208 17.49 5.84 -12.25
C ALA A 208 17.29 5.40 -10.78
N SER A 209 16.94 6.32 -9.89
CA SER A 209 16.68 6.03 -8.47
C SER A 209 15.29 5.45 -8.17
N ARG A 210 14.40 5.44 -9.15
CA ARG A 210 13.00 5.03 -8.99
C ARG A 210 12.87 3.51 -8.82
N PRO A 211 12.32 3.01 -7.70
CA PRO A 211 12.18 1.58 -7.46
C PRO A 211 11.29 0.87 -8.47
N ASP A 212 10.20 1.49 -8.93
CA ASP A 212 9.30 0.92 -9.94
C ASP A 212 10.01 0.67 -11.28
N LEU A 213 10.86 1.60 -11.71
CA LEU A 213 11.69 1.44 -12.91
C LEU A 213 12.77 0.37 -12.72
N GLN A 214 13.43 0.34 -11.55
CA GLN A 214 14.42 -0.70 -11.23
C GLN A 214 13.80 -2.10 -11.19
N ALA A 215 12.56 -2.23 -10.71
CA ALA A 215 11.81 -3.48 -10.71
C ALA A 215 11.50 -3.93 -12.16
N ALA A 216 11.02 -3.02 -13.01
CA ALA A 216 10.76 -3.29 -14.41
C ALA A 216 12.02 -3.71 -15.17
N GLU A 217 13.14 -3.03 -14.94
CA GLU A 217 14.44 -3.39 -15.51
C GLU A 217 14.89 -4.79 -15.06
N SER A 218 14.76 -5.11 -13.77
CA SER A 218 15.12 -6.41 -13.22
C SER A 218 14.31 -7.54 -13.86
N ARG A 219 13.01 -7.33 -14.08
CA ARG A 219 12.13 -8.27 -14.81
C ARG A 219 12.51 -8.39 -16.28
N LEU A 220 12.94 -7.31 -16.92
CA LEU A 220 13.45 -7.37 -18.29
C LEU A 220 14.72 -8.23 -18.36
N ARG A 221 15.67 -8.01 -17.43
CA ARG A 221 16.90 -8.82 -17.32
C ARG A 221 16.58 -10.29 -17.09
N ARG A 222 15.62 -10.60 -16.19
CA ARG A 222 15.11 -11.96 -15.98
C ARG A 222 14.65 -12.62 -17.29
N ARG A 223 13.80 -11.92 -18.05
CA ARG A 223 13.26 -12.44 -19.32
C ARG A 223 14.35 -12.62 -20.37
N TRP A 224 15.28 -11.68 -20.47
CA TRP A 224 16.35 -11.73 -21.46
C TRP A 224 17.31 -12.92 -21.21
N ARG A 225 17.61 -13.21 -19.94
CA ARG A 225 18.36 -14.41 -19.54
C ARG A 225 17.61 -15.72 -19.81
N ALA A 226 16.30 -15.72 -19.96
CA ALA A 226 15.60 -16.92 -20.40
C ALA A 226 15.94 -17.30 -21.84
N GLN A 227 16.18 -16.32 -22.71
CA GLN A 227 16.19 -16.48 -24.17
C GLN A 227 17.58 -16.63 -24.79
N THR A 228 18.66 -16.25 -24.09
CA THR A 228 20.02 -16.25 -24.66
C THR A 228 20.77 -17.56 -24.38
N PRO A 229 21.18 -18.34 -25.41
CA PRO A 229 22.11 -19.45 -25.24
C PRO A 229 23.52 -18.92 -24.90
N ARG A 230 24.25 -19.60 -23.99
CA ARG A 230 25.69 -19.39 -23.86
C ARG A 230 26.36 -20.19 -24.95
N GLY A 231 27.01 -19.49 -25.89
CA GLY A 231 27.98 -20.09 -26.81
C GLY A 231 29.27 -20.46 -26.09
#